data_AF-A0A7S1MRW5-F1
#
_entry.id   AF-A0A7S1MRW5-F1
#
_cell.length_a   1.000
_cell.length_b   1.000
_cell.length_c   1.000
_cell.angle_alpha   90.00
_cell.angle_beta   90.00
_cell.angle_gamma   90.00
#
_symmetry.space_group_name_H-M   'P 1'
#
loop_
_entity.id
_entity.type
_entity.pdbx_description
1 polymer ?
#
loop_
_entity_poly.entity_id
_entity_poly.type
_entity_poly.pdbx_seq_one_letter_code
_entity_poly.pdbx_strand_id
1 'polypeptide(L)'
;GSHHSHTPIGHEPVSPTKHKHQGFRKHPDQDGRAREELTVFEAHSLAERFNLPTGHVTQAWKLFKRYDRHGRGLLGIHEFQMLLRTVLRERYPHARDVPRELFDKLSDHEEVDFSEFLTWITRNS
;
A
#
# COMPACT_ATOMS: atom_id res chain seq x y z
N GLY A 1 21.36 -9.66 -61.41
CA GLY A 1 21.86 -10.68 -60.48
C GLY A 1 21.89 -10.08 -59.10
N SER A 2 21.15 -10.71 -58.18
CA SER A 2 21.41 -10.87 -56.74
C SER A 2 22.05 -9.73 -55.93
N HIS A 3 21.34 -9.19 -54.93
CA HIS A 3 21.49 -9.64 -53.54
C HIS A 3 20.47 -9.01 -52.59
N HIS A 4 20.01 -9.85 -51.67
CA HIS A 4 19.02 -9.62 -50.63
C HIS A 4 19.67 -8.90 -49.45
N SER A 5 18.92 -8.08 -48.71
CA SER A 5 19.27 -7.71 -47.32
C SER A 5 17.99 -7.47 -46.53
N HIS A 6 17.54 -8.53 -45.86
CA HIS A 6 16.58 -8.51 -44.77
C HIS A 6 17.21 -7.77 -43.59
N THR A 7 16.53 -6.76 -43.05
CA THR A 7 16.86 -6.19 -41.74
C THR A 7 15.90 -6.76 -40.70
N PRO A 8 16.40 -7.23 -39.53
CA PRO A 8 15.57 -7.80 -38.49
C PRO A 8 14.89 -6.71 -37.65
N ILE A 9 13.62 -6.97 -37.33
CA ILE A 9 12.80 -6.19 -36.40
C ILE A 9 13.45 -6.25 -35.02
N GLY A 10 14.02 -5.14 -34.58
CA GLY A 10 14.48 -4.97 -33.20
C GLY A 10 13.26 -4.86 -32.29
N HIS A 11 12.95 -5.94 -31.57
CA HIS A 11 12.04 -5.88 -30.43
C HIS A 11 12.67 -4.99 -29.36
N GLU A 12 12.02 -3.84 -29.12
CA GLU A 12 12.28 -2.98 -27.98
C GLU A 12 12.05 -3.76 -26.68
N PRO A 13 12.94 -3.67 -25.68
CA PRO A 13 12.80 -4.40 -24.43
C PRO A 13 11.60 -3.85 -23.65
N VAL A 14 10.57 -4.68 -23.49
CA VAL A 14 9.46 -4.42 -22.58
C VAL A 14 10.00 -4.29 -21.15
N SER A 15 9.86 -3.08 -20.58
CA SER A 15 10.14 -2.80 -19.18
C SER A 15 9.38 -3.79 -18.28
N PRO A 16 10.04 -4.49 -17.34
CA PRO A 16 9.35 -5.34 -16.40
C PRO A 16 8.85 -4.49 -15.23
N THR A 17 7.74 -3.76 -15.39
CA THR A 17 7.01 -3.19 -14.25
C THR A 17 6.21 -4.31 -13.58
N LYS A 18 6.92 -5.27 -12.97
CA LYS A 18 6.33 -6.27 -12.11
C LYS A 18 6.30 -5.73 -10.69
N HIS A 19 5.37 -4.81 -10.40
CA HIS A 19 4.89 -4.66 -9.03
C HIS A 19 4.09 -5.92 -8.72
N LYS A 20 4.81 -6.95 -8.30
CA LYS A 20 4.28 -8.24 -7.87
C LYS A 20 3.39 -7.94 -6.66
N HIS A 21 2.08 -7.84 -6.89
CA HIS A 21 1.11 -7.65 -5.82
C HIS A 21 1.30 -8.80 -4.85
N GLN A 22 1.85 -8.50 -3.68
CA GLN A 22 2.13 -9.48 -2.66
C GLN A 22 0.79 -9.89 -2.04
N GLY A 23 0.18 -10.93 -2.61
CA GLY A 23 -0.60 -11.92 -1.87
C GLY A 23 -2.11 -11.70 -1.67
N PHE A 24 -2.64 -10.49 -1.70
CA PHE A 24 -4.00 -10.28 -1.20
C PHE A 24 -5.07 -11.05 -2.00
N ARG A 25 -5.88 -11.85 -1.28
CA ARG A 25 -7.03 -12.54 -1.87
C ARG A 25 -8.19 -11.57 -2.03
N LYS A 26 -8.68 -11.43 -3.27
CA LYS A 26 -9.90 -10.69 -3.59
C LYS A 26 -11.11 -11.55 -3.22
N HIS A 27 -11.77 -11.25 -2.10
CA HIS A 27 -13.07 -11.87 -1.79
C HIS A 27 -14.19 -10.94 -2.28
N PRO A 28 -15.18 -11.45 -3.03
CA PRO A 28 -16.38 -10.68 -3.33
C PRO A 28 -17.17 -10.46 -2.03
N ASP A 29 -17.38 -9.19 -1.68
CA ASP A 29 -18.30 -8.81 -0.60
C ASP A 29 -19.76 -9.07 -1.01
N GLN A 30 -20.72 -8.92 -0.10
CA GLN A 30 -22.15 -9.15 -0.38
C GLN A 30 -22.71 -8.31 -1.54
N ASP A 31 -22.06 -7.18 -1.87
CA ASP A 31 -22.37 -6.30 -3.00
C ASP A 31 -21.56 -6.60 -4.29
N GLY A 32 -20.84 -7.72 -4.36
CA GLY A 32 -20.06 -8.12 -5.54
C GLY A 32 -18.77 -7.31 -5.77
N ARG A 33 -18.38 -6.43 -4.83
CA ARG A 33 -17.10 -5.72 -4.89
C ARG A 33 -15.99 -6.60 -4.34
N ALA A 34 -15.00 -6.91 -5.18
CA ALA A 34 -13.79 -7.59 -4.74
C ALA A 34 -13.00 -6.68 -3.79
N ARG A 35 -13.06 -6.96 -2.49
CA ARG A 35 -12.25 -6.29 -1.48
C ARG A 35 -11.01 -7.12 -1.23
N GLU A 36 -9.84 -6.48 -1.26
CA GLU A 36 -8.63 -7.11 -0.73
C GLU A 36 -8.82 -7.33 0.77
N GLU A 37 -8.62 -8.58 1.18
CA GLU A 37 -8.68 -9.07 2.56
C GLU A 37 -7.29 -9.57 2.98
N LEU A 38 -6.92 -9.28 4.23
CA LEU A 38 -5.67 -9.75 4.83
C LEU A 38 -5.92 -11.11 5.48
N THR A 39 -5.32 -12.16 4.91
CA THR A 39 -5.39 -13.50 5.50
C THR A 39 -4.54 -13.60 6.76
N VAL A 40 -4.82 -14.61 7.59
CA VAL A 40 -4.05 -14.89 8.82
C VAL A 40 -2.57 -15.12 8.52
N PHE A 41 -2.26 -15.84 7.44
CA PHE A 41 -0.89 -16.13 7.02
C PHE A 41 -0.14 -14.86 6.61
N GLU A 42 -0.81 -13.95 5.89
CA GLU A 42 -0.21 -12.68 5.50
C GLU A 42 -0.01 -11.75 6.70
N ALA A 43 -0.99 -11.71 7.61
CA ALA A 43 -0.86 -10.95 8.85
C ALA A 43 0.34 -11.43 9.67
N HIS A 44 0.55 -12.76 9.75
CA HIS A 44 1.73 -13.33 10.42
C HIS A 44 3.03 -12.97 9.69
N SER A 45 3.05 -13.12 8.36
CA SER A 45 4.23 -12.81 7.55
C SER A 45 4.66 -11.35 7.66
N LEU A 46 3.69 -10.42 7.67
CA LEU A 46 3.93 -9.00 7.88
C LEU A 46 4.37 -8.71 9.32
N ALA A 47 3.77 -9.38 10.31
CA ALA A 47 4.18 -9.26 11.71
C ALA A 47 5.66 -9.62 11.90
N GLU A 48 6.10 -10.74 11.33
CA GLU A 48 7.53 -11.15 11.36
C GLU A 48 8.42 -10.15 10.62
N ARG A 49 8.03 -9.75 9.40
CA ARG A 49 8.83 -8.82 8.58
C ARG A 49 9.04 -7.45 9.22
N PHE A 50 8.02 -6.94 9.90
CA PHE A 50 8.05 -5.62 10.54
C PHE A 50 8.39 -5.70 12.04
N ASN A 51 8.65 -6.89 12.57
CA ASN A 51 8.89 -7.14 14.00
C ASN A 51 7.77 -6.53 14.89
N LEU A 52 6.52 -6.73 14.49
CA LEU A 52 5.32 -6.26 15.18
C LEU A 52 4.51 -7.44 15.72
N PRO A 53 3.77 -7.29 16.83
CA PRO A 53 2.74 -8.25 17.20
C PRO A 53 1.69 -8.39 16.07
N THR A 54 1.27 -9.61 15.76
CA THR A 54 0.22 -9.86 14.75
C THR A 54 -1.08 -9.09 15.05
N GLY A 55 -1.39 -8.88 16.33
CA GLY A 55 -2.50 -8.03 16.76
C GLY A 55 -2.39 -6.59 16.26
N HIS A 56 -1.18 -6.01 16.25
CA HIS A 56 -0.96 -4.66 15.71
C HIS A 56 -1.12 -4.62 14.20
N VAL A 57 -0.65 -5.64 13.48
CA VAL A 57 -0.82 -5.73 12.02
C VAL A 57 -2.31 -5.83 11.65
N THR A 58 -3.08 -6.66 12.35
CA THR A 58 -4.52 -6.80 12.09
C THR A 58 -5.31 -5.54 12.45
N GLN A 59 -4.92 -4.81 13.51
CA GLN A 59 -5.50 -3.50 13.83
C GLN A 59 -5.15 -2.44 12.78
N ALA A 60 -3.88 -2.37 12.36
CA ALA A 60 -3.43 -1.50 11.29
C ALA A 60 -4.19 -1.77 9.99
N TRP A 61 -4.43 -3.05 9.66
CA TRP A 61 -5.22 -3.44 8.49
C TRP A 61 -6.67 -2.95 8.57
N LYS A 62 -7.34 -3.13 9.72
CA LYS A 62 -8.71 -2.63 9.93
C LYS A 62 -8.79 -1.11 9.76
N LEU A 63 -7.77 -0.40 10.25
CA LEU A 63 -7.68 1.05 10.06
C LEU A 63 -7.47 1.41 8.59
N PHE A 64 -6.53 0.75 7.91
CA PHE A 64 -6.27 0.95 6.48
C PHE A 64 -7.54 0.77 5.64
N LYS A 65 -8.26 -0.34 5.83
CA LYS A 65 -9.52 -0.64 5.14
C LYS A 65 -10.63 0.38 5.39
N ARG A 66 -10.62 1.07 6.53
CA ARG A 66 -11.59 2.13 6.83
C ARG A 66 -11.42 3.33 5.90
N TYR A 67 -10.19 3.62 5.47
CA TYR A 67 -9.88 4.75 4.59
C TYR A 67 -9.82 4.35 3.10
N ASP A 68 -9.70 3.05 2.78
CA ASP A 68 -9.78 2.50 1.40
C ASP A 68 -11.24 2.49 0.91
N ARG A 69 -11.79 3.68 0.66
CA ARG A 69 -13.20 3.84 0.27
C ARG A 69 -13.53 3.20 -1.06
N HIS A 70 -12.54 3.11 -1.94
CA HIS A 70 -12.67 2.49 -3.25
C HIS A 70 -12.49 0.97 -3.22
N GLY A 71 -12.02 0.40 -2.10
CA GLY A 71 -11.84 -1.03 -1.92
C GLY A 71 -10.73 -1.62 -2.79
N ARG A 72 -9.77 -0.79 -3.23
CA ARG A 72 -8.71 -1.15 -4.18
C ARG A 72 -7.46 -1.70 -3.50
N GLY A 73 -7.46 -1.77 -2.17
CA GLY A 73 -6.27 -2.12 -1.36
C GLY A 73 -5.16 -1.07 -1.42
N LEU A 74 -5.45 0.10 -1.97
CA LEU A 74 -4.56 1.23 -2.13
C LEU A 74 -5.27 2.48 -1.59
N LEU A 75 -4.53 3.34 -0.90
CA LEU A 75 -5.04 4.64 -0.45
C LEU A 75 -4.49 5.73 -1.34
N GLY A 76 -5.38 6.54 -1.90
CA GLY A 76 -4.94 7.80 -2.51
C GLY A 76 -4.34 8.74 -1.45
N ILE A 77 -3.52 9.70 -1.87
CA ILE A 77 -2.81 10.61 -0.97
C ILE A 77 -3.73 11.28 0.09
N HIS A 78 -4.94 11.68 -0.30
CA HIS A 78 -5.90 12.29 0.62
C HIS A 78 -6.43 11.30 1.67
N GLU A 79 -6.69 10.06 1.28
CA GLU A 79 -7.16 9.00 2.19
C GLU A 79 -6.06 8.64 3.17
N PHE A 80 -4.83 8.54 2.68
CA PHE A 80 -3.67 8.28 3.50
C PHE A 80 -3.39 9.42 4.50
N GLN A 81 -3.47 10.69 4.08
CA GLN A 81 -3.33 11.84 4.99
C GLN A 81 -4.37 11.81 6.12
N MET A 82 -5.63 11.46 5.82
CA MET A 82 -6.68 11.34 6.84
C MET A 82 -6.42 10.18 7.81
N LEU A 83 -5.96 9.05 7.29
CA LEU A 83 -5.55 7.89 8.09
C LEU A 83 -4.43 8.30 9.06
N LEU A 84 -3.36 8.90 8.54
CA LEU A 84 -2.21 9.30 9.34
C LEU A 84 -2.55 10.32 10.43
N ARG A 85 -3.40 11.31 10.12
CA ARG A 85 -3.91 12.24 11.13
C ARG A 85 -4.64 11.51 12.27
N THR A 86 -5.36 10.45 11.95
CA THR A 86 -6.09 9.65 12.95
C THR A 86 -5.11 8.89 13.83
N VAL A 87 -4.15 8.17 13.23
CA VAL A 87 -3.08 7.46 13.96
C VAL A 87 -2.30 8.40 14.88
N LEU A 88 -1.90 9.57 14.37
CA LEU A 88 -1.10 10.54 15.12
C LEU A 88 -1.90 11.18 16.26
N ARG A 89 -3.19 11.48 16.07
CA ARG A 89 -4.04 12.01 17.16
C ARG A 89 -4.31 10.99 18.25
N GLU A 90 -4.47 9.71 17.90
CA GLU A 90 -4.62 8.63 18.89
C GLU A 90 -3.34 8.45 19.71
N ARG A 91 -2.18 8.55 19.06
CA ARG A 91 -0.88 8.36 19.72
C ARG A 91 -0.40 9.59 20.51
N TYR A 92 -0.68 10.79 19.99
CA TYR A 92 -0.26 12.07 20.57
C TYR A 92 -1.47 12.97 20.84
N PRO A 93 -2.35 12.62 21.80
CA PRO A 93 -3.60 13.35 22.06
C PRO A 93 -3.39 14.81 22.50
N HIS A 94 -2.19 15.14 23.00
CA HIS A 94 -1.82 16.49 23.43
C HIS A 94 -1.15 17.33 22.34
N ALA A 95 -0.84 16.75 21.17
CA ALA A 95 -0.31 17.51 20.06
C ALA A 95 -1.40 18.46 19.53
N ARG A 96 -1.11 19.77 19.53
CA ARG A 96 -2.05 20.79 19.06
C ARG A 96 -2.33 20.68 17.56
N ASP A 97 -1.30 20.37 16.79
CA ASP A 97 -1.35 20.25 15.34
C ASP A 97 -0.47 19.10 14.87
N VAL A 98 -0.85 18.49 13.76
CA VAL A 98 -0.02 17.51 13.04
C VAL A 98 0.84 18.29 12.04
N PRO A 99 2.18 18.33 12.19
CA PRO A 99 3.07 19.07 11.29
C PRO A 99 2.85 18.67 9.82
N ARG A 100 2.74 19.66 8.93
CA ARG A 100 2.46 19.40 7.50
C ARG A 100 3.62 18.69 6.82
N GLU A 101 4.82 18.93 7.32
CA GLU A 101 6.09 18.40 6.83
C GLU A 101 6.16 16.86 6.93
N LEU A 102 5.37 16.25 7.83
CA LEU A 102 5.21 14.80 7.90
C LEU A 102 4.57 14.20 6.64
N PHE A 103 3.84 15.03 5.89
CA PHE A 103 3.15 14.63 4.66
C PHE A 103 3.92 15.01 3.39
N ASP A 104 4.93 15.87 3.47
CA ASP A 104 5.70 16.31 2.30
C ASP A 104 6.42 15.12 1.64
N LYS A 105 6.94 14.19 2.45
CA LYS A 105 7.57 12.95 1.97
C LYS A 105 6.59 11.94 1.35
N LEU A 106 5.29 12.17 1.49
CA LEU A 106 4.25 11.33 0.91
C LEU A 106 3.83 11.83 -0.48
N SER A 107 4.23 13.06 -0.84
CA SER A 107 3.87 13.69 -2.11
C SER A 107 4.48 12.98 -3.33
N ASP A 108 5.52 12.16 -3.14
CA ASP A 108 6.19 11.46 -4.24
C ASP A 108 5.41 10.21 -4.70
N HIS A 109 4.42 9.75 -3.94
CA HIS A 109 3.62 8.58 -4.25
C HIS A 109 2.15 8.98 -4.49
N GLU A 110 1.59 8.61 -5.64
CA GLU A 110 0.18 8.88 -5.97
C GLU A 110 -0.79 8.02 -5.13
N GLU A 111 -0.38 6.80 -4.82
CA GLU A 111 -1.12 5.83 -4.03
C GLU A 111 -0.19 5.12 -3.04
N VAL A 112 -0.75 4.69 -1.90
CA VAL A 112 -0.03 4.03 -0.81
C VAL A 112 -0.65 2.67 -0.54
N ASP A 113 0.18 1.63 -0.59
CA ASP A 113 -0.24 0.28 -0.24
C ASP A 113 -0.13 0.00 1.28
N PHE A 114 -0.65 -1.16 1.72
CA PHE A 114 -0.63 -1.50 3.13
C PHE A 114 0.78 -1.71 3.70
N SER A 115 1.72 -2.23 2.91
CA SER A 115 3.10 -2.45 3.36
C SER A 115 3.85 -1.12 3.52
N GLU A 116 3.59 -0.16 2.64
CA GLU A 116 4.10 1.21 2.75
C GLU A 116 3.53 1.91 3.99
N PHE A 117 2.23 1.72 4.27
CA PHE A 117 1.64 2.18 5.52
C PHE A 117 2.30 1.57 6.76
N LEU A 118 2.52 0.24 6.78
CA LEU A 118 3.24 -0.44 7.87
C LEU A 118 4.67 0.09 8.04
N THR A 119 5.35 0.37 6.93
CA THR A 119 6.68 1.00 6.94
C THR A 119 6.63 2.38 7.56
N TRP A 120 5.60 3.18 7.24
CA TRP A 120 5.45 4.52 7.79
C TRP A 120 5.22 4.47 9.31
N ILE A 121 4.31 3.63 9.80
CA ILE A 121 4.02 3.58 11.24
C ILE A 121 5.20 3.03 12.04
N THR A 122 6.01 2.13 11.49
CA THR A 122 7.17 1.55 12.19
C THR A 122 8.38 2.48 12.22
N ARG A 123 8.57 3.30 11.18
CA ARG A 123 9.65 4.30 11.14
C ARG A 123 9.36 5.54 11.99
N ASN A 124 8.09 5.84 12.20
CA ASN A 124 7.63 7.00 12.97
C ASN A 124 6.99 6.61 14.31
N SER A 125 7.15 5.34 14.73
CA SER A 125 6.67 4.85 16.03
C SER A 125 7.65 5.05 17.16
#